data_AF-A0A2E0KBF0-F1
#
_entry.id   AF-A0A2E0KBF0-F1
#
_cell.length_a   1.000
_cell.length_b   1.000
_cell.length_c   1.000
_cell.angle_alpha   90.00
_cell.angle_beta   90.00
_cell.angle_gamma   90.00
#
_symmetry.space_group_name_H-M   'P 1'
#
loop_
_entity.id
_entity.type
_entity.pdbx_description
1 polymer ?
#
loop_
_entity_poly.entity_id
_entity_poly.type
_entity_poly.pdbx_seq_one_letter_code
_entity_poly.pdbx_strand_id
1 'polypeptide(L)' 'MILWITELRSKLAIPATLAELGIEESALSDIVALALLDAEHQTNPVSMDAAGFMQICQNAFAGTIKSDQ' A
#
# COMPACT_ATOMS: atom_id res chain seq x y z
N MET A 1 -16.40 0.71 -6.39
CA MET A 1 -15.44 1.84 -6.37
C MET A 1 -14.02 1.37 -6.67
N ILE A 2 -13.49 0.38 -5.92
CA ILE A 2 -12.13 -0.15 -6.13
C ILE A 2 -11.85 -0.65 -7.56
N LEU A 3 -12.79 -1.37 -8.18
CA LEU A 3 -12.64 -1.92 -9.54
C LEU A 3 -12.39 -0.84 -10.60
N TRP A 4 -13.09 0.29 -10.48
CA TRP A 4 -12.92 1.42 -11.38
C TRP A 4 -11.52 2.04 -11.25
N ILE A 5 -11.00 2.17 -10.02
CA ILE A 5 -9.63 2.68 -9.78
C ILE A 5 -8.60 1.73 -10.39
N THR A 6 -8.76 0.43 -10.24
CA THR A 6 -7.84 -0.55 -10.82
C THR A 6 -7.85 -0.54 -12.35
N GLU A 7 -9.02 -0.34 -12.96
CA GLU A 7 -9.15 -0.19 -14.42
C GLU A 7 -8.48 1.10 -14.91
N LEU A 8 -8.71 2.22 -14.22
CA LEU A 8 -8.09 3.51 -14.55
C LEU A 8 -6.56 3.42 -14.45
N ARG A 9 -6.03 2.85 -13.37
CA ARG A 9 -4.60 2.61 -13.17
C ARG A 9 -3.98 1.85 -14.35
N SER A 10 -4.66 0.78 -14.80
CA SER A 10 -4.21 -0.02 -15.94
C SER A 10 -4.20 0.77 -17.26
N LYS A 11 -5.22 1.60 -17.53
CA LYS A 11 -5.27 2.47 -18.72
C LYS A 11 -4.14 3.50 -18.76
N LEU A 12 -3.67 3.93 -17.59
CA LEU A 12 -2.55 4.85 -17.44
C LEU A 12 -1.18 4.14 -17.40
N ALA A 13 -1.15 2.82 -17.58
CA ALA A 13 0.06 2.00 -17.48
C ALA A 13 0.83 2.18 -16.16
N ILE A 14 0.13 2.47 -15.06
CA ILE A 14 0.72 2.54 -13.73
C ILE A 14 0.90 1.10 -13.21
N PRO A 15 2.10 0.73 -12.71
CA PRO A 15 2.38 -0.60 -12.16
C PRO A 15 1.38 -1.05 -11.10
N ALA A 16 1.11 -2.35 -11.08
CA ALA A 16 0.10 -2.94 -10.23
C ALA A 16 0.57 -3.16 -8.79
N THR A 17 1.89 -3.25 -8.59
CA THR A 17 2.53 -3.62 -7.33
C THR A 17 3.76 -2.77 -7.03
N LEU A 18 4.20 -2.78 -5.78
CA LEU A 18 5.49 -2.19 -5.39
C LEU A 18 6.68 -2.96 -6.00
N ALA A 19 6.56 -4.28 -6.16
CA ALA A 19 7.60 -5.10 -6.78
C ALA A 19 7.86 -4.70 -8.24
N GLU A 20 6.80 -4.37 -9.00
CA GLU A 20 6.92 -3.88 -10.38
C GLU A 20 7.60 -2.50 -10.49
N LEU A 21 7.64 -1.74 -9.38
CA LEU A 21 8.41 -0.49 -9.27
C LEU A 21 9.89 -0.73 -8.91
N GLY A 22 10.31 -1.98 -8.73
CA GLY A 22 11.67 -2.32 -8.31
C GLY A 22 11.93 -2.11 -6.82
N ILE A 23 10.87 -2.02 -6.00
CA ILE A 23 11.02 -2.02 -4.54
C ILE A 23 11.30 -3.44 -4.10
N GLU A 24 12.34 -3.63 -3.29
CA GLU A 24 12.68 -4.92 -2.70
C GLU A 24 11.82 -5.21 -1.47
N GLU A 25 11.50 -6.49 -1.22
CA GLU A 25 10.69 -6.89 -0.05
C GLU A 25 11.36 -6.50 1.28
N SER A 26 12.70 -6.50 1.32
CA SER A 26 13.47 -6.06 2.48
C SER A 26 13.28 -4.58 2.83
N ALA A 27 12.84 -3.74 1.88
CA ALA A 27 12.59 -2.32 2.12
C ALA A 27 11.24 -2.05 2.81
N LEU A 28 10.35 -3.05 2.92
CA LEU A 28 9.01 -2.83 3.47
C LEU A 28 9.04 -2.43 4.96
N SER A 29 10.00 -2.94 5.73
CA SER A 29 10.17 -2.55 7.14
C SER A 29 10.53 -1.06 7.28
N ASP A 30 11.38 -0.56 6.39
CA ASP A 30 11.82 0.84 6.41
C ASP A 30 10.68 1.77 5.99
N ILE A 31 9.90 1.37 4.98
CA ILE A 31 8.70 2.11 4.55
C ILE A 31 7.70 2.21 5.71
N VAL A 32 7.46 1.13 6.45
CA VAL A 32 6.56 1.14 7.62
C VAL A 32 7.09 2.06 8.73
N ALA A 33 8.40 2.02 9.00
CA ALA A 33 9.01 2.90 9.99
C ALA A 33 8.85 4.38 9.61
N LEU A 34 9.01 4.71 8.33
CA LEU A 34 8.80 6.08 7.82
C LEU A 34 7.33 6.48 7.87
N ALA A 35 6.40 5.58 7.52
CA ALA A 35 4.96 5.84 7.57
C ALA A 35 4.46 6.16 8.99
N LEU A 36 5.06 5.57 10.04
CA LEU A 36 4.74 5.88 11.44
C LEU A 36 5.26 7.23 11.91
N LEU A 37 6.27 7.78 11.24
CA LEU A 37 6.81 9.10 11.54
C LEU A 37 6.09 10.22 10.78
N ASP A 38 5.34 9.87 9.75
CA ASP A 38 4.62 10.81 8.89
C ASP A 38 3.39 11.38 9.61
N ALA A 39 3.39 12.68 9.90
CA ALA A 39 2.31 13.33 10.64
C ALA A 39 0.93 13.17 9.95
N GLU A 40 0.91 13.01 8.62
CA GLU A 40 -0.34 12.88 7.85
C GLU A 40 -1.16 11.67 8.29
N HIS A 41 -0.51 10.59 8.72
CA HIS A 41 -1.22 9.38 9.14
C HIS A 41 -2.12 9.61 10.38
N GLN A 42 -1.86 10.66 11.16
CA GLN A 42 -2.61 10.97 12.38
C GLN A 42 -4.00 11.52 12.08
N THR A 43 -4.23 12.03 10.87
CA THR A 43 -5.53 12.55 10.44
C THR A 43 -6.32 11.57 9.58
N ASN A 44 -5.72 10.41 9.23
CA ASN A 44 -6.39 9.35 8.51
C ASN A 44 -7.55 8.78 9.36
N PRO A 45 -8.77 8.61 8.81
CA PRO A 45 -9.95 8.19 9.58
C PRO A 45 -9.81 6.80 10.22
N VAL A 46 -8.88 5.98 9.70
CA VAL A 46 -8.49 4.72 10.31
C VAL A 46 -7.12 4.93 10.96
N SER A 47 -7.08 4.85 12.29
CA SER A 47 -5.81 4.82 13.03
C SER A 47 -5.05 3.53 12.71
N MET A 48 -3.76 3.66 12.47
CA MET A 48 -2.90 2.58 12.03
C MET A 48 -1.69 2.46 12.94
N ASP A 49 -1.30 1.23 13.25
CA ASP A 49 -0.05 0.89 13.90
C ASP A 49 0.93 0.25 12.91
N ALA A 50 2.12 -0.14 13.39
CA ALA A 50 3.15 -0.77 12.58
C ALA A 50 2.65 -2.04 11.86
N ALA A 51 1.84 -2.86 12.53
CA ALA A 51 1.31 -4.10 11.97
C ALA A 51 0.30 -3.81 10.85
N GLY A 52 -0.57 -2.82 11.05
CA GLY A 52 -1.50 -2.36 10.04
C GLY A 52 -0.78 -1.85 8.80
N PHE A 53 0.23 -0.99 8.97
CA PHE A 53 1.01 -0.48 7.84
C PHE A 53 1.77 -1.59 7.11
N MET A 54 2.36 -2.53 7.85
CA MET A 54 3.04 -3.68 7.26
C MET A 54 2.09 -4.50 6.41
N GLN A 55 0.87 -4.76 6.90
CA GLN A 55 -0.12 -5.52 6.14
C GLN A 55 -0.52 -4.82 4.83
N ILE A 56 -0.69 -3.49 4.85
CA ILE A 56 -0.98 -2.72 3.63
C ILE A 56 0.22 -2.75 2.68
N CYS A 57 1.45 -2.58 3.19
CA CYS A 57 2.66 -2.65 2.39
C CYS A 57 2.85 -4.01 1.71
N GLN A 58 2.64 -5.11 2.44
CA GLN A 58 2.69 -6.47 1.89
C GLN A 58 1.63 -6.70 0.82
N ASN A 59 0.40 -6.22 1.05
CA ASN A 59 -0.67 -6.30 0.06
C ASN A 59 -0.32 -5.51 -1.22
N ALA A 60 0.21 -4.30 -1.07
CA ALA A 60 0.65 -3.48 -2.21
C ALA A 60 1.86 -4.08 -2.94
N PHE A 61 2.75 -4.75 -2.21
CA PHE A 61 3.89 -5.48 -2.79
C PHE A 61 3.44 -6.70 -3.59
N ALA A 62 2.48 -7.47 -3.09
CA ALA A 62 1.96 -8.68 -3.74
C ALA A 62 0.85 -8.42 -4.77
N GLY A 63 0.29 -7.20 -4.82
CA GLY A 63 -0.88 -6.88 -5.66
C GLY A 63 -2.20 -7.42 -5.12
N THR A 64 -2.28 -7.69 -3.81
CA THR A 64 -3.47 -8.24 -3.16
C THR A 64 -4.42 -7.12 -2.76
N ILE A 65 -5.67 -7.20 -3.23
CA ILE A 65 -6.75 -6.35 -2.76
C ILE A 65 -7.50 -7.11 -1.68
N LYS A 66 -7.69 -6.48 -0.51
CA LYS A 66 -8.54 -7.05 0.53
C LYS A 66 -9.97 -7.07 -0.01
N SER A 67 -10.53 -8.25 -0.21
CA SER A 67 -11.94 -8.41 -0.54
C SER A 67 -12.75 -8.16 0.73
N ASP A 68 -13.63 -7.16 0.71
CA ASP A 68 -14.70 -7.07 1.69
C ASP A 68 -15.60 -8.30 1.48
N GLN A 69 -15.76 -9.14 2.50
CA GLN A 69 -16.94 -9.99 2.59
C GLN A 69 -18.12 -9.17 3.09
#